data_AF-A0A940JH39-F1
#
_entry.id   AF-A0A940JH39-F1
#
_cell.length_a   1.000
_cell.length_b   1.000
_cell.length_c   1.000
_cell.angle_alpha   90.00
_cell.angle_beta   90.00
_cell.angle_gamma   90.00
#
_symmetry.space_group_name_H-M   'P 1'
#
loop_
_entity.id
_entity.type
_entity.pdbx_description
1 polymer ?
#
loop_
_entity_poly.entity_id
_entity_poly.type
_entity_poly.pdbx_seq_one_letter_code
_entity_poly.pdbx_strand_id
1 'polypeptide(L)'
;MILVIPDLRFALRANDINHRAAQRGGRAEPDPVPVLSFSLSEIASVRLAGGLGIERDLGFETPFPLSRWADTARRAGSIQSAETLLRHAAADELPRPRG
;
A
#
# COMPACT_ATOMS: atom_id res chain seq x y z
N MET A 1 -0.45 -6.78 -22.63
CA MET A 1 -0.04 -5.37 -22.86
C MET A 1 -1.13 -4.47 -22.27
N ILE A 2 -0.91 -3.91 -21.09
CA ILE A 2 -1.89 -3.00 -20.46
C ILE A 2 -1.65 -1.63 -21.05
N LEU A 3 -2.46 -1.26 -22.03
CA LEU A 3 -2.51 0.12 -22.51
C LEU A 3 -3.27 0.92 -21.46
N VAL A 4 -2.54 1.62 -20.58
CA VAL A 4 -3.17 2.61 -19.70
C VAL A 4 -3.58 3.79 -20.57
N ILE A 5 -4.83 3.78 -21.02
CA ILE A 5 -5.43 4.87 -21.80
C ILE A 5 -5.41 6.18 -20.98
N PRO A 6 -5.43 7.36 -21.63
CA PRO A 6 -5.28 8.66 -20.95
C PRO A 6 -6.18 8.85 -19.73
N ASP A 7 -7.45 8.42 -19.81
CA ASP A 7 -8.43 8.57 -18.73
C ASP A 7 -8.04 7.77 -17.48
N LEU A 8 -7.53 6.55 -17.66
CA LEU A 8 -7.03 5.73 -16.56
C LEU A 8 -5.78 6.35 -15.91
N ARG A 9 -4.91 6.98 -16.70
CA ARG A 9 -3.75 7.71 -16.16
C ARG A 9 -4.19 8.90 -15.32
N PHE A 10 -5.19 9.66 -15.78
CA PHE A 10 -5.71 10.81 -15.05
C PHE A 10 -6.29 10.37 -13.70
N ALA A 11 -7.14 9.35 -13.69
CA ALA A 11 -7.76 8.87 -12.47
C ALA A 11 -6.73 8.24 -11.49
N LEU A 12 -5.72 7.51 -12.00
CA LEU A 12 -4.59 7.03 -11.18
C LEU A 12 -3.82 8.19 -10.54
N ARG A 13 -3.56 9.27 -11.28
CA ARG A 13 -2.87 10.47 -10.75
C ARG A 13 -3.71 11.19 -9.71
N ALA A 14 -5.01 11.32 -9.94
CA ALA A 14 -5.93 11.92 -8.97
C ALA A 14 -5.95 11.13 -7.65
N ASN A 15 -6.02 9.79 -7.73
CA ASN A 15 -5.94 8.91 -6.57
C ASN A 15 -4.61 9.12 -5.80
N ASP A 16 -3.44 9.14 -6.46
CA ASP A 16 -2.14 9.38 -5.81
C ASP A 16 -2.05 10.77 -5.14
N ILE A 17 -2.58 11.82 -5.78
CA ILE A 17 -2.63 13.17 -5.20
C ILE A 17 -3.48 13.19 -3.93
N ASN A 18 -4.68 12.62 -3.98
CA ASN A 18 -5.61 12.57 -2.86
C ASN A 18 -5.04 11.75 -1.69
N HIS A 19 -4.45 10.59 -2.00
CA HIS A 19 -3.76 9.74 -1.04
C HIS A 19 -2.68 10.52 -0.26
N ARG A 20 -1.79 11.20 -0.99
CA ARG A 20 -0.71 12.01 -0.38
C ARG A 20 -1.25 13.19 0.42
N ALA A 21 -2.35 13.81 -0.02
CA ALA A 21 -2.97 14.91 0.69
C ALA A 21 -3.61 14.46 2.01
N ALA A 22 -4.32 13.32 2.00
CA ALA A 22 -4.91 12.72 3.19
C ALA A 22 -3.84 12.38 4.23
N GLN A 23 -2.74 11.74 3.81
CA GLN A 23 -1.62 11.42 4.68
C GLN A 23 -0.99 12.67 5.32
N ARG A 24 -0.71 13.71 4.53
CA ARG A 24 -0.13 14.96 5.06
C ARG A 24 -1.05 15.65 6.06
N GLY A 25 -2.37 15.54 5.87
CA GLY A 25 -3.36 16.17 6.73
C GLY A 25 -3.78 15.34 7.95
N GLY A 26 -3.28 14.10 8.10
CA GLY A 26 -3.76 13.15 9.11
C GLY A 26 -5.26 12.84 8.96
N ARG A 27 -5.79 12.97 7.75
CA ARG A 27 -7.21 12.74 7.44
C ARG A 27 -7.40 11.33 6.91
N ALA A 28 -8.63 10.82 7.05
CA ALA A 28 -9.02 9.59 6.37
C ALA A 28 -8.79 9.72 4.85
N GLU A 29 -8.26 8.67 4.25
CA GLU A 29 -8.11 8.59 2.81
C GLU A 29 -9.50 8.53 2.17
N PRO A 30 -9.81 9.36 1.15
CA PRO A 30 -11.07 9.26 0.44
C PRO A 30 -11.14 7.95 -0.35
N ASP A 31 -12.34 7.40 -0.53
CA ASP A 31 -12.53 6.20 -1.33
C ASP A 31 -11.94 6.41 -2.74
N PRO A 32 -10.96 5.58 -3.16
CA PRO A 32 -10.31 5.74 -4.44
C PRO A 32 -11.28 5.39 -5.57
N VAL A 33 -11.19 6.09 -6.69
CA VAL A 33 -11.92 5.70 -7.90
C VAL A 33 -11.33 4.37 -8.38
N PRO A 34 -12.12 3.30 -8.55
CA PRO A 34 -11.63 2.03 -9.08
C PRO A 34 -11.26 2.23 -10.55
N VAL A 35 -9.97 2.13 -10.84
CA VAL A 35 -9.39 2.41 -12.16
C VAL A 35 -8.83 1.16 -12.84
N LEU A 36 -8.52 0.13 -12.07
CA LEU A 36 -8.03 -1.13 -12.60
C LEU A 36 -8.26 -2.28 -11.61
N SER A 37 -8.48 -3.48 -12.12
CA SER A 37 -8.55 -4.71 -11.35
C SER A 37 -7.68 -5.78 -12.02
N PHE A 38 -7.02 -6.59 -11.21
CA PHE A 38 -6.22 -7.73 -11.64
C PHE A 38 -6.58 -8.96 -10.81
N SER A 39 -6.59 -10.12 -11.45
CA SER A 39 -6.62 -11.41 -10.77
C SER A 39 -5.29 -11.71 -10.08
N LEU A 40 -5.34 -12.58 -9.06
CA LEU A 40 -4.13 -13.08 -8.40
C LEU A 40 -3.22 -13.85 -9.37
N SER A 41 -3.80 -14.57 -10.34
CA SER A 41 -3.05 -15.27 -11.38
C SER A 41 -2.28 -14.30 -12.29
N GLU A 42 -2.88 -13.16 -12.65
CA GLU A 42 -2.19 -12.13 -13.44
C GLU A 42 -1.01 -11.55 -12.66
N ILE A 43 -1.19 -11.25 -11.38
CA ILE A 43 -0.10 -10.77 -10.51
C ILE A 43 1.01 -11.82 -10.38
N ALA A 44 0.67 -13.08 -10.11
CA ALA A 44 1.64 -14.17 -9.95
C ALA A 44 2.42 -14.47 -11.24
N SER A 45 1.86 -14.16 -12.40
CA SER A 45 2.52 -14.31 -13.70
C SER A 45 3.61 -13.27 -13.96
N VAL A 46 3.65 -12.17 -13.20
CA VAL A 46 4.64 -11.09 -13.39
C VAL A 46 6.03 -11.62 -13.05
N ARG A 47 6.97 -11.41 -13.97
CA ARG A 47 8.39 -11.72 -13.77
C ARG A 47 9.18 -10.43 -13.61
N LEU A 48 9.81 -10.28 -12.45
CA LEU A 48 10.68 -9.17 -12.10
C LEU A 48 12.07 -9.39 -12.69
N ALA A 49 12.92 -8.36 -12.57
CA ALA A 49 14.35 -8.49 -12.90
C ALA A 49 14.96 -9.68 -12.15
N GLY A 50 15.75 -10.49 -12.87
CA GLY A 50 16.32 -11.73 -12.33
C GLY A 50 15.37 -12.93 -12.33
N GLY A 51 14.18 -12.84 -12.95
CA GLY A 51 13.25 -13.98 -13.11
C GLY A 51 12.39 -14.28 -11.88
N LEU A 52 12.48 -13.46 -10.84
CA LEU A 52 11.68 -13.59 -9.63
C LEU A 52 10.19 -13.38 -9.91
N GLY A 53 9.36 -14.23 -9.32
CA GLY A 53 7.90 -14.06 -9.33
C GLY A 53 7.42 -13.16 -8.19
N ILE A 54 6.17 -12.72 -8.25
CA ILE A 54 5.48 -12.10 -7.13
C ILE A 54 4.69 -13.17 -6.40
N GLU A 55 4.94 -13.35 -5.11
CA GLU A 55 4.20 -14.25 -4.24
C GLU A 55 3.38 -13.45 -3.23
N ARG A 56 2.18 -13.96 -2.91
CA ARG A 56 1.35 -13.40 -1.85
C ARG A 56 1.80 -13.99 -0.51
N ASP A 57 2.01 -13.13 0.47
CA ASP A 57 2.07 -13.54 1.86
C ASP A 57 0.66 -13.91 2.37
N LEU A 58 0.44 -15.20 2.63
CA LEU A 58 -0.84 -15.73 3.11
C LEU A 58 -1.07 -15.46 4.60
N GLY A 59 0.01 -15.25 5.37
CA GLY A 59 -0.05 -14.94 6.80
C GLY A 59 -0.12 -13.44 7.10
N PHE A 60 -0.17 -12.60 6.06
CA PHE A 60 -0.19 -11.16 6.23
C PHE A 60 -1.50 -10.68 6.86
N GLU A 61 -1.38 -10.10 8.07
CA GLU A 61 -2.45 -9.43 8.79
C GLU A 61 -1.93 -8.10 9.36
N THR A 62 -2.78 -7.06 9.34
CA THR A 62 -2.39 -5.73 9.80
C THR A 62 -3.62 -4.90 10.19
N PRO A 63 -3.55 -4.09 11.25
CA PRO A 63 -4.59 -3.10 11.57
C PRO A 63 -4.50 -1.85 10.67
N PHE A 64 -3.38 -1.65 9.96
CA PHE A 64 -3.15 -0.50 9.10
C PHE A 64 -3.58 -0.74 7.65
N PRO A 65 -4.09 0.30 6.96
CA PRO A 65 -4.34 0.24 5.52
C PRO A 65 -3.08 -0.12 4.72
N LEU A 66 -3.25 -0.88 3.62
CA LEU A 66 -2.15 -1.21 2.68
C LEU A 66 -1.47 0.04 2.11
N SER A 67 -2.20 1.15 2.00
CA SER A 67 -1.67 2.41 1.50
C SER A 67 -0.65 3.03 2.49
N ARG A 68 -0.85 2.86 3.81
CA ARG A 68 0.12 3.20 4.87
C ARG A 68 1.36 2.30 4.81
N TRP A 69 1.18 1.00 4.57
CA TRP A 69 2.29 0.06 4.35
C TRP A 69 3.14 0.47 3.14
N ALA A 70 2.51 0.78 2.01
CA ALA A 70 3.21 1.14 0.78
C ALA A 70 4.01 2.45 0.93
N ASP A 71 3.48 3.45 1.64
CA ASP A 71 4.21 4.70 1.93
C ASP A 71 5.38 4.45 2.89
N THR A 72 5.15 3.72 3.98
CA THR A 72 6.19 3.41 4.98
C THR A 72 7.33 2.61 4.36
N ALA A 73 7.03 1.61 3.52
CA ALA A 73 8.03 0.82 2.80
C ALA A 73 8.84 1.65 1.82
N ARG A 74 8.22 2.61 1.12
CA ARG A 74 8.94 3.55 0.24
C ARG A 74 9.88 4.45 1.02
N ARG A 75 9.46 4.98 2.17
CA ARG A 75 10.31 5.82 3.03
C ARG A 75 11.45 5.04 3.68
N ALA A 76 11.18 3.81 4.11
CA ALA A 76 12.15 2.94 4.76
C ALA A 76 13.06 2.20 3.76
N GLY A 77 12.69 2.16 2.47
CA GLY A 77 13.38 1.39 1.44
C GLY A 77 13.20 -0.13 1.53
N SER A 78 12.36 -0.62 2.45
CA SER A 78 12.16 -2.05 2.70
C SER A 78 10.81 -2.33 3.36
N ILE A 79 10.16 -3.43 2.96
CA ILE A 79 8.92 -3.92 3.58
C ILE A 79 9.19 -4.38 5.03
N GLN A 80 10.31 -5.06 5.30
CA GLN A 80 10.66 -5.52 6.65
C GLN A 80 10.94 -4.35 7.61
N SER A 81 11.60 -3.30 7.12
CA SER A 81 11.82 -2.09 7.90
C SER A 81 10.50 -1.34 8.14
N ALA A 82 9.60 -1.30 7.16
CA ALA A 82 8.28 -0.73 7.34
C ALA A 82 7.43 -1.51 8.35
N GLU A 83 7.50 -2.84 8.33
CA GLU A 83 6.84 -3.68 9.32
C GLU A 83 7.29 -3.32 10.74
N THR A 84 8.61 -3.19 10.95
CA THR A 84 9.16 -2.80 12.25
C THR A 84 8.57 -1.46 12.70
N LEU A 85 8.57 -0.44 11.84
CA LEU A 85 8.03 0.88 12.13
C LEU A 85 6.53 0.83 12.44
N LEU A 86 5.75 0.06 11.69
CA LEU A 86 4.31 -0.06 11.89
C LEU A 86 3.97 -0.85 13.16
N ARG A 87 4.72 -1.90 13.49
CA ARG A 87 4.57 -2.63 14.75
C ARG A 87 4.82 -1.72 15.95
N HIS A 88 5.82 -0.84 15.88
CA HIS A 88 6.06 0.17 16.91
C HIS A 88 4.91 1.18 17.01
N ALA A 89 4.43 1.70 15.86
CA ALA A 89 3.31 2.63 15.84
C ALA A 89 2.02 2.00 16.43
N ALA A 90 1.75 0.72 16.15
CA ALA A 90 0.61 0.01 16.72
C ALA A 90 0.72 -0.14 18.24
N ALA A 91 1.92 -0.40 18.75
CA ALA A 91 2.16 -0.50 20.19
C ALA A 91 1.97 0.85 20.91
N ASP A 92 2.32 1.96 20.26
CA ASP A 92 2.12 3.31 20.79
C ASP A 92 0.65 3.79 20.73
N GLU A 93 -0.12 3.33 19.73
CA GLU A 93 -1.56 3.65 19.59
C GLU A 93 -2.45 2.85 20.58
N LEU A 94 -1.97 1.74 21.14
CA LEU A 94 -2.68 0.97 22.15
C LEU A 94 -2.68 1.70 23.52
N PRO A 95 -3.84 1.80 24.21
CA PRO A 95 -3.89 2.46 25.51
C PRO A 95 -2.98 1.73 26.51
N ARG A 96 -2.08 2.48 27.16
CA ARG A 96 -1.25 1.91 28.23
C ARG A 96 -2.16 1.29 29.30
N PRO A 97 -1.82 0.10 29.81
CA PRO A 97 -2.61 -0.52 30.87
C PRO A 97 -2.73 0.46 32.04
N ARG A 98 -3.97 0.74 32.45
CA ARG A 98 -4.24 1.52 33.66
C ARG A 98 -3.77 0.66 34.84
N GLY A 99 -2.67 1.08 35.47
CA GLY A 99 -2.25 0.55 36.77
C GLY A 99 -3.23 0.95 37.87
#